data_AF-A0A4R6ZNH6-F1
#
_entry.id   AF-A0A4R6ZNH6-F1
#
_cell.length_a   1.000
_cell.length_b   1.000
_cell.length_c   1.000
_cell.angle_alpha   90.00
_cell.angle_beta   90.00
_cell.angle_gamma   90.00
#
_symmetry.space_group_name_H-M   'P 1'
#
loop_
_entity.id
_entity.type
_entity.pdbx_description
1 polymer ?
#
loop_
_entity_poly.entity_id
_entity_poly.type
_entity_poly.pdbx_seq_one_letter_code
_entity_poly.pdbx_strand_id
1 'polypeptide(L)'
;MTEKEQNQLAFYNSFYGLVWESGWLSSDTAYDLSKQAQQESGFNAFGEEVEREIGAWRVKSGEMYWTGWGEDGTHPTFALDTAPDSLSDVPTFNSKRKAEEVAEIFGGEVERVEEGEHETD
;
A
#
# COMPACT_ATOMS: atom_id res chain seq x y z
N MET A 1 -18.04 15.63 21.99
CA MET A 1 -17.50 15.25 20.67
C MET A 1 -18.36 14.10 20.17
N THR A 2 -18.94 14.24 18.98
CA THR A 2 -19.74 13.21 18.31
C THR A 2 -18.82 12.14 17.70
N GLU A 3 -19.37 10.96 17.37
CA GLU A 3 -18.63 9.90 16.66
C GLU A 3 -18.06 10.41 15.33
N LYS A 4 -18.86 11.18 14.57
CA LYS A 4 -18.40 11.82 13.34
C LYS A 4 -17.20 12.75 13.56
N GLU A 5 -17.20 13.53 14.64
CA GLU A 5 -16.07 14.40 15.01
C GLU A 5 -14.84 13.58 15.44
N GLN A 6 -15.02 12.43 16.11
CA GLN A 6 -13.93 11.52 16.45
C GLN A 6 -13.30 10.90 15.20
N ASN A 7 -14.12 10.48 14.23
CA ASN A 7 -13.65 9.90 12.97
C ASN A 7 -12.89 10.93 12.12
N GLN A 8 -13.40 12.17 12.06
CA GLN A 8 -12.69 13.29 11.43
C GLN A 8 -11.33 13.53 12.11
N LEU A 9 -11.29 13.52 13.44
CA LEU A 9 -10.05 13.69 14.19
C LEU A 9 -9.05 12.57 13.89
N ALA A 10 -9.50 11.32 13.78
CA ALA A 10 -8.64 10.18 13.39
C ALA A 10 -8.04 10.36 11.99
N PHE A 11 -8.83 10.80 11.01
CA PHE A 11 -8.35 11.15 9.68
C PHE A 11 -7.31 12.27 9.72
N TYR A 12 -7.62 13.40 10.37
CA TYR A 12 -6.72 14.55 10.40
C TYR A 12 -5.43 14.27 11.17
N ASN A 13 -5.47 13.49 12.25
CA ASN A 13 -4.26 13.09 12.96
C ASN A 13 -3.32 12.27 12.05
N SER A 14 -3.88 11.33 11.28
CA SER A 14 -3.09 10.53 10.32
C SER A 14 -2.55 11.43 9.21
N PHE A 15 -3.39 12.26 8.59
CA PHE A 15 -3.00 13.18 7.53
C PHE A 15 -1.90 14.15 7.96
N TYR A 16 -2.06 14.83 9.10
CA TYR A 16 -1.05 15.78 9.59
C TYR A 16 0.26 15.11 9.98
N GLY A 17 0.23 13.86 10.47
CA GLY A 17 1.44 13.06 10.66
C GLY A 17 2.24 12.93 9.37
N LEU A 18 1.56 12.56 8.27
CA LEU A 18 2.17 12.42 6.94
C LEU A 18 2.64 13.76 6.35
N VAL A 19 1.83 14.82 6.49
CA VAL A 19 2.20 16.17 6.03
C VAL A 19 3.45 16.68 6.74
N TRP A 20 3.55 16.45 8.05
CA TRP A 20 4.68 16.92 8.86
C TRP A 20 6.02 16.37 8.38
N GLU A 21 6.03 15.14 7.88
CA GLU A 21 7.22 14.49 7.30
C GLU A 21 7.56 14.98 5.88
N SER A 22 6.58 15.54 5.17
CA SER A 22 6.67 15.82 3.73
C SER A 22 7.12 17.25 3.40
N GLY A 23 6.94 18.23 4.29
CA GLY A 23 7.32 19.63 4.05
C GLY A 23 6.33 20.41 3.18
N TRP A 24 6.80 21.09 2.10
CA TRP A 24 5.93 21.85 1.18
C TRP A 24 5.15 20.89 0.27
N LEU A 25 3.83 21.05 0.22
CA LEU A 25 2.95 20.16 -0.53
C LEU A 25 2.45 20.80 -1.82
N SER A 26 2.55 20.06 -2.93
CA SER A 26 1.77 20.30 -4.14
C SER A 26 0.34 19.77 -3.94
N SER A 27 -0.58 20.14 -4.83
CA SER A 27 -1.95 19.62 -4.81
C SER A 27 -2.01 18.10 -4.99
N ASP A 28 -1.15 17.54 -5.86
CA ASP A 28 -1.09 16.10 -6.11
C ASP A 28 -0.58 15.36 -4.88
N THR A 29 0.49 15.86 -4.26
CA THR A 29 1.01 15.26 -3.02
C THR A 29 -0.02 15.34 -1.89
N ALA A 30 -0.75 16.45 -1.76
CA ALA A 30 -1.81 16.56 -0.76
C ALA A 30 -2.95 15.55 -1.01
N TYR A 31 -3.29 15.29 -2.27
CA TYR A 31 -4.26 14.26 -2.63
C TYR A 31 -3.78 12.86 -2.22
N ASP A 32 -2.54 12.50 -2.56
CA ASP A 32 -1.97 11.18 -2.26
C ASP A 32 -1.87 10.93 -0.74
N LEU A 33 -1.42 11.95 0.00
CA LEU A 33 -1.37 11.87 1.47
C LEU A 33 -2.77 11.75 2.07
N SER A 34 -3.80 12.37 1.47
CA SER A 34 -5.19 12.23 1.93
C SER A 34 -5.72 10.80 1.71
N LYS A 35 -5.28 10.13 0.63
CA LYS A 35 -5.60 8.72 0.35
C LYS A 35 -4.89 7.78 1.31
N GLN A 36 -3.63 8.06 1.63
CA GLN A 36 -2.92 7.29 2.65
C GLN A 36 -3.54 7.47 4.05
N ALA A 37 -3.89 8.70 4.43
CA ALA A 37 -4.57 8.97 5.70
C ALA A 37 -5.95 8.28 5.79
N GLN A 38 -6.67 8.18 4.67
CA GLN A 38 -7.91 7.39 4.56
C GLN A 38 -7.66 5.90 4.85
N GLN A 39 -6.59 5.33 4.29
CA GLN A 39 -6.23 3.93 4.53
C GLN A 39 -5.84 3.67 5.98
N GLU A 40 -5.03 4.55 6.58
CA GLU A 40 -4.52 4.40 7.94
C GLU A 40 -5.63 4.62 8.99
N SER A 41 -6.44 5.66 8.82
CA SER A 41 -7.52 5.99 9.77
C SER A 41 -8.80 5.18 9.55
N GLY A 42 -9.09 4.75 8.31
CA GLY A 42 -10.39 4.18 7.92
C GLY A 42 -11.49 5.19 7.67
N PHE A 43 -11.17 6.49 7.72
CA PHE A 43 -12.16 7.55 7.56
C PHE A 43 -11.70 8.57 6.54
N ASN A 44 -12.65 9.22 5.87
CA ASN A 44 -12.36 10.37 5.02
C ASN A 44 -12.38 11.68 5.83
N ALA A 45 -12.08 12.81 5.17
CA ALA A 45 -12.07 14.14 5.79
C ALA A 45 -13.42 14.58 6.38
N PHE A 46 -14.51 13.88 6.03
CA PHE A 46 -15.85 14.12 6.54
C PHE A 46 -16.21 13.22 7.74
N GLY A 47 -15.35 12.27 8.11
CA GLY A 47 -15.57 11.30 9.19
C GLY A 47 -16.43 10.12 8.79
N GLU A 48 -16.62 9.91 7.48
CA GLU A 48 -17.31 8.75 6.94
C GLU A 48 -16.32 7.59 6.82
N GLU A 49 -16.78 6.39 7.16
CA GLU A 49 -16.02 5.17 6.89
C GLU A 49 -15.75 5.06 5.40
N VAL A 50 -14.48 4.85 5.07
CA VAL A 50 -14.06 4.43 3.75
C VAL A 50 -13.75 2.96 3.83
N GLU A 51 -14.20 2.23 2.82
CA GLU A 51 -13.80 0.85 2.63
C GLU A 51 -12.27 0.85 2.53
N ARG A 52 -11.61 0.41 3.60
CA ARG A 52 -10.18 0.32 3.57
C ARG A 52 -9.89 -0.78 2.56
N GLU A 53 -9.10 -0.48 1.53
CA GLU A 53 -8.42 -1.51 0.75
C GLU A 53 -7.32 -2.15 1.63
N ILE A 54 -7.71 -2.69 2.80
CA ILE A 54 -6.89 -3.63 3.55
C ILE A 54 -6.85 -4.87 2.68
N GLY A 55 -5.72 -5.03 2.04
CA GLY A 55 -5.39 -6.17 1.22
C GLY A 55 -3.87 -6.26 1.23
N ALA A 56 -3.38 -7.49 1.22
CA ALA A 56 -2.01 -7.73 0.84
C ALA A 56 -1.93 -7.58 -0.68
N TRP A 57 -1.05 -6.71 -1.17
CA TRP A 57 -0.83 -6.49 -2.60
C TRP A 57 0.56 -6.99 -2.96
N ARG A 58 0.68 -7.79 -4.02
CA ARG A 58 1.97 -8.16 -4.62
C ARG A 58 2.19 -7.34 -5.89
N VAL A 59 3.45 -7.13 -6.24
CA VAL A 59 3.82 -6.46 -7.50
C VAL A 59 4.33 -7.50 -8.48
N LYS A 60 3.79 -7.49 -9.70
CA LYS A 60 4.07 -8.45 -10.77
C LYS A 60 4.62 -7.75 -12.01
N SER A 61 5.46 -8.44 -12.78
CA SER A 61 5.91 -8.02 -14.11
C SER A 61 5.99 -9.26 -15.01
N GLY A 62 4.95 -9.48 -15.82
CA GLY A 62 4.81 -10.72 -16.58
C GLY A 62 4.54 -11.91 -15.65
N GLU A 63 5.36 -12.96 -15.71
CA GLU A 63 5.22 -14.17 -14.87
C GLU A 63 6.10 -14.13 -13.60
N MET A 64 6.49 -12.92 -13.17
CA MET A 64 7.44 -12.70 -12.08
C MET A 64 6.87 -11.75 -11.03
N TYR A 65 7.09 -12.06 -9.76
CA TYR A 65 6.74 -11.20 -8.63
C TYR A 65 7.96 -10.51 -8.06
N TRP A 66 7.84 -9.23 -7.74
CA TRP A 66 8.90 -8.44 -7.14
C TRP A 66 9.15 -8.90 -5.70
N THR A 67 10.42 -9.15 -5.36
CA THR A 67 10.85 -9.61 -4.03
C THR A 67 11.61 -8.56 -3.23
N GLY A 68 12.06 -7.49 -3.88
CA GLY A 68 12.89 -6.49 -3.22
C GLY A 68 13.78 -5.71 -4.18
N TRP A 69 14.64 -4.89 -3.59
CA TRP A 69 15.82 -4.36 -4.26
C TRP A 69 17.02 -5.22 -3.89
N GLY A 70 17.94 -5.41 -4.84
CA GLY A 70 19.22 -6.06 -4.60
C GLY A 70 20.04 -5.33 -3.55
N GLU A 71 21.15 -5.92 -3.12
CA GLU A 71 21.99 -5.37 -2.04
C GLU A 71 22.46 -3.92 -2.27
N ASP A 72 22.59 -3.51 -3.53
CA ASP A 72 22.96 -2.15 -3.92
C ASP A 72 21.80 -1.15 -3.95
N GLY A 73 20.56 -1.61 -3.77
CA GLY A 73 19.35 -0.80 -3.78
C GLY A 73 18.91 -0.31 -5.16
N THR A 74 19.56 -0.75 -6.24
CA THR A 74 19.34 -0.22 -7.59
C THR A 74 18.73 -1.21 -8.57
N HIS A 75 18.91 -2.50 -8.33
CA HIS A 75 18.38 -3.56 -9.19
C HIS A 75 17.20 -4.26 -8.53
N PRO A 76 16.00 -4.30 -9.15
CA PRO A 76 14.87 -5.03 -8.59
C PRO A 76 15.11 -6.54 -8.69
N THR A 77 14.73 -7.28 -7.65
CA THR A 77 14.78 -8.75 -7.61
C THR A 77 13.39 -9.33 -7.80
N PHE A 78 13.33 -10.52 -8.39
CA PHE A 78 12.06 -11.17 -8.73
C PHE A 78 12.08 -12.67 -8.41
N ALA A 79 10.89 -13.20 -8.12
CA ALA A 79 10.59 -14.62 -8.01
C ALA A 79 9.66 -15.05 -9.16
N LEU A 80 9.89 -16.23 -9.73
CA LEU A 80 9.01 -16.80 -10.77
C LEU A 80 7.78 -17.46 -10.15
N ASP A 81 6.62 -17.23 -10.74
CA ASP A 81 5.31 -17.80 -10.36
C ASP A 81 5.26 -19.35 -10.46
N THR A 82 6.23 -19.95 -11.15
CA THR A 82 6.23 -21.39 -11.45
C THR A 82 6.78 -22.28 -10.34
N ALA A 83 7.27 -21.72 -9.23
CA ALA A 83 7.89 -22.49 -8.15
C ALA A 83 6.94 -22.62 -6.96
N PRO A 84 6.69 -23.85 -6.45
CA PRO A 84 5.65 -24.11 -5.45
C PRO A 84 5.83 -23.39 -4.11
N ASP A 85 7.04 -22.88 -3.82
CA ASP A 85 7.35 -22.11 -2.61
C ASP A 85 7.92 -20.71 -2.93
N SER A 86 7.97 -20.28 -4.19
CA SER A 86 8.63 -19.01 -4.54
C SER A 86 7.84 -17.78 -4.11
N LEU A 87 6.53 -17.93 -3.88
CA LEU A 87 5.64 -16.84 -3.50
C LEU A 87 5.54 -16.65 -1.98
N SER A 88 6.05 -17.58 -1.16
CA SER A 88 6.06 -17.43 0.30
C SER A 88 6.97 -16.28 0.76
N ASP A 89 8.05 -16.05 0.01
CA ASP A 89 9.02 -14.98 0.27
C ASP A 89 8.71 -13.68 -0.49
N VAL A 90 7.62 -13.64 -1.27
CA VAL A 90 7.21 -12.43 -1.97
C VAL A 90 6.57 -11.46 -0.98
N PRO A 91 7.16 -10.27 -0.77
CA PRO A 91 6.64 -9.28 0.14
C PRO A 91 5.27 -8.78 -0.34
N THR A 92 4.42 -8.49 0.63
CA THR A 92 3.12 -7.88 0.38
C THR A 92 3.11 -6.45 0.89
N PHE A 93 2.45 -5.58 0.13
CA PHE A 93 2.19 -4.21 0.52
C PHE A 93 0.80 -4.15 1.15
N ASN A 94 0.68 -3.49 2.30
CA ASN A 94 -0.62 -3.22 2.93
C ASN A 94 -1.36 -2.02 2.30
N SER A 95 -0.81 -1.46 1.22
CA SER A 95 -1.36 -0.32 0.50
C SER A 95 -1.16 -0.54 -0.99
N LYS A 96 -2.26 -0.56 -1.75
CA LYS A 96 -2.24 -0.69 -3.20
C LYS A 96 -1.36 0.38 -3.86
N ARG A 97 -1.48 1.63 -3.40
CA ARG A 97 -0.70 2.78 -3.92
C ARG A 97 0.80 2.54 -3.81
N LYS A 98 1.29 2.03 -2.68
CA LYS A 98 2.72 1.71 -2.52
C LYS A 98 3.17 0.58 -3.45
N ALA A 99 2.30 -0.41 -3.68
CA ALA A 99 2.58 -1.45 -4.66
C ALA A 99 2.62 -0.87 -6.09
N GLU A 100 1.71 0.05 -6.43
CA GLU A 100 1.66 0.73 -7.73
C GLU A 100 2.91 1.60 -7.98
N GLU A 101 3.36 2.36 -6.97
CA GLU A 101 4.62 3.13 -7.05
C GLU A 101 5.83 2.24 -7.41
N VAL A 102 5.89 1.03 -6.83
CA VAL A 102 6.97 0.07 -7.13
C VAL A 102 6.78 -0.52 -8.53
N ALA A 103 5.55 -0.88 -8.90
CA ALA A 103 5.22 -1.43 -10.20
C ALA A 103 5.60 -0.46 -11.35
N GLU A 104 5.33 0.83 -11.18
CA GLU A 104 5.60 1.85 -12.19
C GLU A 104 7.09 1.94 -12.57
N ILE A 105 8.01 1.65 -11.64
CA ILE A 105 9.46 1.78 -11.88
C ILE A 105 9.94 0.85 -13.02
N PHE A 106 9.32 -0.32 -13.15
CA PHE A 106 9.70 -1.34 -14.14
C PHE A 106 8.55 -1.72 -15.08
N GLY A 107 7.44 -0.98 -15.07
CA GLY A 107 6.29 -1.24 -15.94
C GLY A 107 5.51 -2.50 -15.57
N GLY A 108 5.42 -2.80 -14.27
CA GLY A 108 4.64 -3.92 -13.72
C GLY A 108 3.17 -3.58 -13.44
N GLU A 109 2.51 -4.51 -12.75
CA GLU A 109 1.13 -4.41 -12.30
C GLU A 109 0.99 -4.86 -10.83
N VAL A 110 -0.14 -4.53 -10.19
CA VAL A 110 -0.43 -4.93 -8.81
C VAL A 110 -1.51 -6.01 -8.77
N GLU A 111 -1.25 -7.02 -7.96
CA GLU A 111 -2.15 -8.15 -7.76
C GLU A 111 -2.60 -8.19 -6.30
N ARG A 112 -3.90 -8.41 -6.06
CA ARG A 112 -4.43 -8.57 -4.71
C ARG A 112 -4.23 -10.00 -4.24
N VAL A 113 -3.66 -10.18 -3.06
CA VAL A 113 -3.59 -11.45 -2.35
C VAL A 113 -4.89 -11.62 -1.59
N GLU A 114 -5.64 -12.67 -1.92
CA GLU A 114 -6.84 -13.05 -1.16
C GLU A 114 -6.44 -13.69 0.18
N GLU A 115 -7.11 -13.34 1.28
CA GLU A 115 -6.89 -13.98 2.57
C GLU A 115 -7.32 -15.46 2.48
N GLY A 116 -6.34 -16.36 2.25
CA GLY A 116 -6.59 -17.80 2.12
C GLY A 116 -5.39 -18.67 1.77
N GLU A 117 -4.22 -18.11 1.43
CA GLU A 117 -3.05 -18.92 1.04
C GLU A 117 -2.19 -19.44 2.21
N HIS A 118 -2.55 -19.16 3.46
CA HIS A 118 -1.86 -19.67 4.66
C HIS A 118 -2.81 -20.29 5.68
N GLU A 119 -3.62 -21.26 5.25
CA GLU A 119 -4.12 -22.30 6.16
C GLU A 119 -3.91 -23.68 5.52
N THR A 120 -2.77 -24.29 5.81
CA THR A 120 -2.60 -25.75 5.70
C THR A 120 -1.86 -26.27 6.94
N ASP A 121 -2.67 -26.86 7.82
CA ASP A 121 -2.44 -27.86 8.89
C ASP A 121 -1.34 -27.66 9.94
#